data_AF-A0A350XP72-F1
#
_entry.id   AF-A0A350XP72-F1
#
_cell.length_a   1.000
_cell.length_b   1.000
_cell.length_c   1.000
_cell.angle_alpha   90.00
_cell.angle_beta   90.00
_cell.angle_gamma   90.00
#
_symmetry.space_group_name_H-M   'P 1'
#
loop_
_entity.id
_entity.type
_entity.pdbx_description
1 polymer ?
#
loop_
_entity_poly.entity_id
_entity_poly.type
_entity_poly.pdbx_seq_one_letter_code
_entity_poly.pdbx_strand_id
1 'polypeptide(L)'
;GSDDARRRRAAVVTLALSGDGAVARAALITGYRDESRLVRRAAVDSAADLADDAFRPLFEEALVDTDSWIRWRAVRAIAEIGVGSSREALALATADEDFRVRFEAAAAFRSEP
;
A
#
# COMPACT_ATOMS: atom_id res chain seq x y z
N GLY A 1 -8.85 -13.14 -17.15
CA GLY A 1 -9.86 -12.24 -17.78
C GLY A 1 -10.38 -11.23 -16.77
N SER A 2 -11.02 -10.13 -17.19
CA SER A 2 -11.46 -9.04 -16.31
C SER A 2 -12.42 -9.47 -15.19
N ASP A 3 -13.30 -10.44 -15.46
CA ASP A 3 -14.21 -10.97 -14.43
C ASP A 3 -13.47 -11.78 -13.37
N ASP A 4 -12.35 -12.40 -13.72
CA ASP A 4 -11.51 -13.09 -12.76
C ASP A 4 -10.82 -12.09 -11.81
N ALA A 5 -10.29 -10.99 -12.36
CA ALA A 5 -9.72 -9.91 -11.56
C ALA A 5 -10.76 -9.26 -10.62
N ARG A 6 -12.02 -9.10 -11.05
CA ARG A 6 -13.09 -8.60 -10.16
C ARG A 6 -13.36 -9.55 -9.00
N ARG A 7 -13.42 -10.86 -9.26
CA ARG A 7 -13.61 -11.88 -8.21
C ARG A 7 -12.44 -11.90 -7.23
N ARG A 8 -11.20 -11.88 -7.73
CA ARG A 8 -10.00 -11.82 -6.87
C ARG A 8 -9.97 -10.54 -6.03
N ARG A 9 -10.32 -9.39 -6.61
CA ARG A 9 -10.45 -8.12 -5.87
C ARG A 9 -11.48 -8.25 -4.74
N ALA A 10 -12.66 -8.79 -5.03
CA ALA A 10 -13.70 -8.98 -4.03
C ALA A 10 -13.22 -9.92 -2.91
N ALA A 11 -12.54 -11.01 -3.26
CA ALA A 11 -11.97 -11.94 -2.28
C ALA A 11 -10.96 -11.27 -1.37
N VAL A 12 -10.03 -10.45 -1.90
CA VAL A 12 -9.06 -9.69 -1.11
C VAL A 12 -9.78 -8.80 -0.09
N VAL A 13 -10.78 -8.03 -0.52
CA VAL A 13 -11.52 -7.12 0.37
C VAL A 13 -12.31 -7.89 1.42
N THR A 14 -13.00 -8.96 1.05
CA THR A 14 -13.79 -9.76 1.99
C THR A 14 -12.90 -10.43 3.05
N LEU A 15 -11.75 -10.98 2.64
CA LEU A 15 -10.81 -11.61 3.58
C LEU A 15 -10.12 -10.58 4.48
N ALA A 16 -9.82 -9.39 3.97
CA ALA A 16 -9.30 -8.29 4.78
C ALA A 16 -10.28 -7.88 5.90
N LEU A 17 -11.58 -7.99 5.65
CA LEU A 17 -12.66 -7.67 6.59
C LEU A 17 -13.16 -8.88 7.40
N SER A 18 -12.48 -10.03 7.32
CA SER A 18 -12.94 -11.28 7.95
C SER A 18 -12.93 -11.26 9.49
N GLY A 19 -12.25 -10.29 10.11
CA GLY A 19 -12.03 -10.22 11.56
C GLY A 19 -10.89 -11.13 12.06
N ASP A 20 -10.34 -11.99 11.20
CA ASP A 20 -9.14 -12.77 11.48
C ASP A 20 -7.91 -12.03 10.91
N GLY A 21 -7.07 -11.50 11.80
CA GLY A 21 -5.89 -10.72 11.42
C GLY A 21 -4.86 -11.50 10.61
N ALA A 22 -4.73 -12.81 10.84
CA ALA A 22 -3.79 -13.64 10.08
C ALA A 22 -4.31 -13.88 8.66
N VAL A 23 -5.61 -14.15 8.52
CA VAL A 23 -6.27 -14.30 7.22
C VAL A 23 -6.23 -12.99 6.45
N ALA A 24 -6.57 -11.88 7.10
CA ALA A 24 -6.51 -10.55 6.50
C ALA A 24 -5.10 -10.24 5.97
N ARG A 25 -4.07 -10.46 6.80
CA ARG A 25 -2.68 -10.22 6.41
C ARG A 25 -2.25 -11.07 5.22
N ALA A 26 -2.55 -12.37 5.24
CA ALA A 26 -2.20 -13.27 4.14
C ALA A 26 -2.90 -12.87 2.83
N ALA A 27 -4.18 -12.50 2.91
CA ALA A 27 -4.97 -12.09 1.75
C ALA A 27 -4.45 -10.79 1.12
N LEU A 28 -4.08 -9.80 1.94
CA LEU A 28 -3.57 -8.51 1.46
C LEU A 28 -2.18 -8.65 0.83
N ILE A 29 -1.26 -9.41 1.45
CA ILE A 29 0.06 -9.68 0.86
C ILE A 29 -0.09 -10.42 -0.47
N THR A 30 -0.96 -11.43 -0.54
CA THR A 30 -1.22 -12.18 -1.78
C THR A 30 -1.87 -11.29 -2.84
N GLY A 31 -2.84 -10.46 -2.44
CA GLY A 31 -3.53 -9.54 -3.35
C GLY A 31 -2.60 -8.48 -3.95
N TYR A 32 -1.60 -8.02 -3.20
CA TYR A 32 -0.59 -7.10 -3.72
C TYR A 32 0.33 -7.74 -4.77
N ARG A 33 0.47 -9.06 -4.78
CA ARG A 33 1.25 -9.80 -5.79
C ARG A 33 0.47 -10.09 -7.08
N ASP A 34 -0.78 -9.63 -7.19
CA ASP A 34 -1.63 -9.90 -8.35
C ASP A 34 -1.21 -9.11 -9.60
N GLU A 35 -1.31 -9.73 -10.78
CA GLU A 35 -1.07 -9.08 -12.07
C GLU A 35 -2.01 -7.88 -12.31
N SER A 36 -3.22 -7.94 -11.76
CA SER A 36 -4.24 -6.93 -11.94
C SER A 36 -4.01 -5.76 -11.02
N ARG A 37 -3.76 -4.59 -11.64
CA ARG A 37 -3.83 -3.27 -11.02
C ARG A 37 -4.97 -3.11 -10.02
N LEU A 38 -6.17 -3.58 -10.37
CA LEU A 38 -7.36 -3.39 -9.52
C LEU A 38 -7.32 -4.22 -8.24
N VAL A 39 -6.67 -5.39 -8.29
CA VAL A 39 -6.50 -6.26 -7.13
C VAL A 39 -5.38 -5.71 -6.24
N ARG A 40 -4.24 -5.32 -6.83
CA ARG A 40 -3.14 -4.69 -6.07
C ARG A 40 -3.58 -3.42 -5.35
N ARG A 41 -4.31 -2.53 -6.04
CA ARG A 41 -4.87 -1.33 -5.40
C ARG A 41 -5.75 -1.67 -4.20
N ALA A 42 -6.67 -2.63 -4.35
CA ALA A 42 -7.54 -3.03 -3.25
C ALA A 42 -6.74 -3.60 -2.06
N ALA A 43 -5.69 -4.36 -2.32
CA ALA A 43 -4.81 -4.86 -1.27
C ALA A 43 -4.10 -3.72 -0.52
N VAL A 44 -3.53 -2.74 -1.23
CA VAL A 44 -2.82 -1.63 -0.60
C VAL A 44 -3.78 -0.68 0.12
N ASP A 45 -4.93 -0.37 -0.49
CA ASP A 45 -5.96 0.46 0.15
C ASP A 45 -6.43 -0.18 1.46
N SER A 46 -6.81 -1.47 1.43
CA SER A 46 -7.27 -2.18 2.62
C SER A 46 -6.17 -2.38 3.67
N ALA A 47 -4.93 -2.67 3.28
CA ALA A 47 -3.81 -2.77 4.22
C ALA A 47 -3.57 -1.44 4.93
N ALA A 48 -3.65 -0.33 4.19
CA ALA A 48 -3.42 0.99 4.74
C ALA A 48 -4.59 1.47 5.62
N ASP A 49 -5.82 1.05 5.35
CA ASP A 49 -6.97 1.34 6.22
C ASP A 49 -6.88 0.61 7.58
N LEU A 50 -6.10 -0.47 7.67
CA LEU A 50 -5.83 -1.17 8.94
C LEU A 50 -4.82 -0.44 9.82
N ALA A 51 -4.00 0.46 9.25
CA ALA A 51 -2.97 1.23 9.94
C ALA A 51 -2.05 0.40 10.86
N ASP A 52 -1.79 -0.86 10.48
CA ASP A 52 -0.96 -1.80 11.24
C ASP A 52 0.48 -1.81 10.66
N ASP A 53 1.46 -1.58 11.54
CA ASP A 53 2.89 -1.60 11.21
C ASP A 53 3.35 -2.95 10.63
N ALA A 54 2.61 -4.04 10.90
CA ALA A 54 2.85 -5.35 10.30
C ALA A 54 2.78 -5.39 8.76
N PHE A 55 2.19 -4.35 8.13
CA PHE A 55 2.15 -4.15 6.68
C PHE A 55 3.27 -3.25 6.15
N ARG A 56 4.16 -2.72 6.99
CA ARG A 56 5.28 -1.88 6.55
C ARG A 56 6.07 -2.46 5.37
N PRO A 57 6.46 -3.76 5.35
CA PRO A 57 7.18 -4.31 4.20
C PRO A 57 6.38 -4.27 2.90
N LEU A 58 5.04 -4.42 2.97
CA LEU A 58 4.15 -4.32 1.82
C LEU A 58 4.12 -2.87 1.32
N PHE A 59 4.04 -1.88 2.21
CA PHE A 59 4.07 -0.48 1.81
C PHE A 59 5.42 -0.08 1.20
N GLU A 60 6.54 -0.53 1.76
CA GLU A 60 7.87 -0.30 1.19
C GLU A 60 8.00 -0.88 -0.22
N GLU A 61 7.50 -2.10 -0.45
CA GLU A 61 7.45 -2.71 -1.80
C GLU A 61 6.53 -1.93 -2.75
N ALA A 62 5.43 -1.35 -2.22
CA ALA A 62 4.46 -0.57 -2.98
C ALA A 62 4.96 0.83 -3.41
N LEU A 63 6.05 1.33 -2.83
CA LEU A 63 6.66 2.61 -3.25
C LEU A 63 7.23 2.58 -4.68
N VAL A 64 7.43 1.41 -5.27
CA VAL A 64 7.95 1.24 -6.64
C VAL A 64 6.95 0.56 -7.59
N ASP A 65 5.66 0.47 -7.22
CA ASP A 65 4.65 -0.07 -8.12
C ASP A 65 4.53 0.77 -9.39
N THR A 66 4.31 0.11 -10.52
CA THR A 66 4.00 0.73 -11.82
C THR A 66 2.81 1.70 -11.78
N ASP A 67 1.90 1.56 -10.83
CA ASP A 67 0.72 2.40 -10.68
C ASP A 67 0.94 3.51 -9.65
N SER A 68 0.87 4.77 -10.09
CA SER A 68 1.11 5.92 -9.21
C SER A 68 0.10 6.08 -8.07
N TRP A 69 -1.12 5.54 -8.19
CA TRP A 69 -2.07 5.51 -7.07
C TRP A 69 -1.58 4.61 -5.95
N ILE A 70 -1.02 3.45 -6.31
CA ILE A 70 -0.48 2.49 -5.34
C ILE A 70 0.70 3.12 -4.61
N ARG A 71 1.63 3.73 -5.35
CA ARG A 71 2.77 4.45 -4.76
C ARG A 71 2.32 5.56 -3.82
N TRP A 72 1.34 6.37 -4.22
CA TRP A 72 0.79 7.44 -3.39
C TRP A 72 0.15 6.91 -2.12
N ARG A 73 -0.65 5.83 -2.20
CA ARG A 73 -1.30 5.22 -1.03
C ARG A 73 -0.25 4.65 -0.07
N ALA A 74 0.80 4.03 -0.59
CA ALA A 74 1.91 3.49 0.20
C ALA A 74 2.68 4.58 0.97
N VAL A 75 3.00 5.71 0.30
CA VAL A 75 3.58 6.89 0.96
C VAL A 75 2.72 7.35 2.13
N ARG A 76 1.41 7.51 1.90
CA ARG A 76 0.48 7.93 2.96
C ARG A 76 0.38 6.91 4.09
N ALA A 77 0.35 5.62 3.77
CA ALA A 77 0.31 4.55 4.76
C ALA A 77 1.56 4.58 5.65
N ILE A 78 2.75 4.72 5.06
CA ILE A 78 4.02 4.85 5.79
C ILE A 78 4.02 6.10 6.69
N ALA A 79 3.51 7.23 6.19
CA ALA A 79 3.40 8.45 7.01
C ALA A 79 2.45 8.25 8.21
N GLU A 80 1.35 7.51 8.02
CA GLU A 80 0.35 7.23 9.05
C GLU A 80 0.85 6.28 10.14
N ILE A 81 1.56 5.20 9.77
CA ILE A 81 2.20 4.28 10.74
C ILE A 81 3.54 4.81 11.28
N GLY A 82 3.97 5.99 10.81
CA GLY A 82 5.28 6.58 11.10
C GLY A 82 6.37 6.10 10.15
N VAL A 83 7.22 7.04 9.69
CA VAL A 83 8.23 6.77 8.65
C VAL A 83 9.24 5.71 9.08
N GLY A 84 9.75 5.77 10.32
CA GLY A 84 10.53 4.69 10.94
C GLY A 84 11.64 4.12 10.05
N SER A 85 11.67 2.78 9.91
CA SER A 85 12.64 2.09 9.05
C SER A 85 12.45 2.34 7.56
N SER A 86 11.29 2.86 7.14
CA SER A 86 10.98 3.14 5.73
C SER A 86 11.60 4.44 5.23
N ARG A 87 12.37 5.15 6.07
CA ARG A 87 12.98 6.46 5.77
C ARG A 87 13.74 6.49 4.45
N GLU A 88 14.61 5.52 4.22
CA GLU A 88 15.42 5.46 2.98
C GLU A 88 14.56 5.20 1.75
N ALA A 89 13.62 4.26 1.84
CA ALA A 89 12.70 3.94 0.75
C ALA A 89 11.79 5.14 0.42
N LEU A 90 11.27 5.81 1.45
CA LEU A 90 10.44 7.00 1.31
C LEU A 90 11.20 8.20 0.73
N ALA A 91 12.51 8.31 1.01
CA ALA A 91 13.34 9.38 0.46
C ALA A 91 13.39 9.32 -1.08
N LEU A 92 13.43 8.11 -1.65
CA LEU A 92 13.38 7.91 -3.10
C LEU A 92 12.05 8.40 -3.71
N ALA A 93 10.94 8.23 -2.99
CA ALA A 93 9.61 8.69 -3.44
C ALA A 93 9.48 10.22 -3.54
N THR A 94 10.38 11.00 -2.93
CA THR A 94 10.42 12.47 -3.10
C THR A 94 10.83 12.91 -4.51
N ALA A 95 11.39 12.01 -5.30
CA ALA A 95 11.75 12.22 -6.70
C ALA A 95 10.78 11.53 -7.69
N ASP A 96 9.62 11.05 -7.22
CA ASP A 96 8.65 10.34 -8.06
C ASP A 96 8.09 11.22 -9.21
N GLU A 97 7.84 10.58 -10.35
CA GLU A 97 7.26 11.20 -11.55
C GLU A 97 5.86 11.78 -11.30
N ASP A 98 5.04 11.19 -10.41
CA ASP A 98 3.71 11.66 -10.07
C ASP A 98 3.80 12.70 -8.95
N PHE A 99 3.21 13.89 -9.22
CA PHE A 99 3.24 15.01 -8.29
C PHE A 99 2.71 14.68 -6.91
N ARG A 100 1.65 13.87 -6.83
CA ARG A 100 1.04 13.51 -5.56
C ARG A 100 1.96 12.65 -4.72
N VAL A 101 2.69 11.73 -5.36
CA VAL A 101 3.64 10.85 -4.66
C VAL A 101 4.77 11.69 -4.06
N ARG A 102 5.45 12.50 -4.87
CA ARG A 102 6.55 13.35 -4.36
C ARG A 102 6.11 14.39 -3.35
N PHE A 103 4.92 14.97 -3.51
CA PHE A 103 4.38 15.96 -2.57
C PHE A 103 4.12 15.32 -1.20
N GLU A 104 3.46 14.16 -1.16
CA GLU A 104 3.17 13.45 0.09
C GLU A 104 4.45 12.92 0.74
N ALA A 105 5.41 12.42 -0.05
CA ALA A 105 6.67 11.92 0.49
C ALA A 105 7.46 13.06 1.15
N ALA A 106 7.52 14.24 0.50
CA ALA A 106 8.13 15.42 1.08
C ALA A 106 7.36 15.95 2.30
N ALA A 107 6.04 15.75 2.36
CA ALA A 107 5.22 16.12 3.51
C ALA A 107 5.49 15.22 4.72
N ALA A 108 5.61 13.91 4.49
CA ALA A 108 5.87 12.93 5.54
C ALA A 108 7.10 13.26 6.38
N PHE A 109 8.19 13.71 5.75
CA PHE A 109 9.43 14.13 6.43
C PHE A 109 9.31 15.43 7.23
N ARG A 110 8.35 16.31 6.92
CA ARG A 110 8.10 17.54 7.70
C ARG A 110 7.30 17.29 8.97
N SER A 111 6.54 16.20 8.98
CA SER A 111 5.70 15.77 10.09
C SER A 111 6.41 14.82 11.06
N GLU A 112 7.67 14.45 10.81
CA GLU A 112 8.51 13.77 11.79
C GLU A 112 8.98 14.75 12.88
N PRO A 113 8.87 14.40 14.18
CA PRO A 113 9.39 15.20 15.28
C PRO A 113 10.93 15.26 15.32
#